data_AF-A0AAD5T7K7-F1
#
_entry.id   AF-A0AAD5T7K7-F1
#
_cell.length_a   1.000
_cell.length_b   1.000
_cell.length_c   1.000
_cell.angle_alpha   90.00
_cell.angle_beta   90.00
_cell.angle_gamma   90.00
#
_symmetry.space_group_name_H-M   'P 1'
#
loop_
_entity.id
_entity.type
_entity.pdbx_description
1 polymer ?
#
loop_
_entity_poly.entity_id
_entity_poly.type
_entity_poly.pdbx_seq_one_letter_code
_entity_poly.pdbx_strand_id
1 'polypeptide(L)'
;MLANKLDQVDIYLQQQAELREVLRKGFMHLAEAKYILGPAVISSDSYDRRMQATRFWSDSSSEDQGDDCELEDTNKAKAKQTEAITVSTLRQRKGITQVVQRNGADNDSAKPNEELEVDHSKEKDRKAKERAKRLRDPLYMFTALPPKSLRDAQDCFKRVVSLLENFREPLEQLSKES
;
A
#
# COMPACT_ATOMS: atom_id res chain seq x y z
N MET A 1 36.84 30.97 5.22
CA MET A 1 36.67 29.55 5.60
C MET A 1 35.86 29.38 6.88
N LEU A 2 36.18 30.06 7.99
CA LEU A 2 35.44 29.88 9.25
C LEU A 2 33.98 30.41 9.19
N ALA A 3 33.78 31.57 8.56
CA ALA A 3 32.44 32.18 8.39
C ALA A 3 31.48 31.24 7.63
N ASN A 4 31.90 30.72 6.48
CA ASN A 4 31.10 29.78 5.69
C ASN A 4 30.74 28.49 6.45
N LYS A 5 31.62 28.00 7.34
CA LYS A 5 31.33 26.83 8.18
C LYS A 5 30.27 27.12 9.24
N LEU A 6 30.28 28.32 9.82
CA LEU A 6 29.24 28.74 10.76
C LEU A 6 27.88 28.88 10.06
N ASP A 7 27.86 29.50 8.87
CA ASP A 7 26.64 29.62 8.07
C ASP A 7 26.06 28.24 7.70
N GLN A 8 26.91 27.27 7.36
CA GLN A 8 26.50 25.88 7.09
C GLN A 8 25.87 25.20 8.33
N VAL A 9 26.43 25.43 9.52
CA VAL A 9 25.88 24.90 10.77
C VAL A 9 24.50 25.50 11.04
N ASP A 10 24.33 26.80 10.84
CA ASP A 10 23.05 27.47 11.05
C ASP A 10 21.97 26.94 10.08
N ILE A 11 22.33 26.76 8.80
CA ILE A 11 21.44 26.13 7.80
C ILE A 11 21.05 24.72 8.24
N TYR A 12 22.00 23.91 8.70
CA TYR A 12 21.73 22.56 9.19
C TYR A 12 20.77 22.55 10.38
N LEU A 13 20.98 23.44 11.35
CA LEU A 13 20.11 23.56 12.52
C LEU A 13 18.69 23.98 12.13
N GLN A 14 18.55 24.91 11.19
CA GLN A 14 17.25 25.34 10.68
C GLN A 14 16.52 24.20 9.97
N GLN A 15 17.20 23.47 9.07
CA GLN A 15 16.64 22.31 8.39
C GLN A 15 16.25 21.21 9.41
N GLN A 16 17.04 21.03 10.47
CA GLN A 16 16.78 20.01 11.48
C GLN A 16 15.53 20.36 12.30
N ALA A 17 15.34 21.64 12.62
CA ALA A 17 14.13 22.13 13.27
C ALA A 17 12.89 21.88 12.40
N GLU A 18 12.96 22.20 11.11
CA GLU A 18 11.87 21.95 10.16
C GLU A 18 11.54 20.45 10.05
N LEU A 19 12.57 19.60 9.88
CA LEU A 19 12.41 18.15 9.80
C LEU A 19 11.69 17.60 11.03
N ARG A 20 12.11 18.02 12.24
CA ARG A 20 11.49 17.60 13.51
C ARG A 20 10.03 18.02 13.58
N GLU A 21 9.70 19.23 13.12
CA GLU A 21 8.32 19.72 13.14
C GLU A 21 7.41 18.89 12.22
N VAL A 22 7.83 18.67 10.97
CA VAL A 22 7.07 17.88 9.99
C VAL A 22 6.93 16.44 10.47
N LEU A 23 7.99 15.86 11.03
CA LEU A 23 7.97 14.49 11.54
C LEU A 23 6.99 14.36 12.72
N ARG A 24 7.03 15.29 13.68
CA ARG A 24 6.10 15.33 14.81
C ARG A 24 4.66 15.42 14.33
N LYS A 25 4.38 16.28 13.34
CA LYS A 25 3.06 16.43 12.74
C LYS A 25 2.60 15.13 12.06
N GLY A 26 3.48 14.48 11.30
CA GLY A 26 3.21 13.19 10.66
C GLY A 26 2.83 12.10 11.67
N PHE A 27 3.58 11.99 12.78
CA PHE A 27 3.26 11.02 13.84
C PHE A 27 1.95 11.33 14.56
N MET A 28 1.61 12.61 14.77
CA MET A 28 0.32 12.99 15.37
C MET A 28 -0.85 12.57 14.46
N HIS A 29 -0.76 12.84 13.16
CA HIS A 29 -1.77 12.41 12.20
C HIS A 29 -1.86 10.88 12.09
N LEU A 30 -0.72 10.18 12.18
CA LEU A 30 -0.70 8.73 12.21
C LEU A 30 -1.38 8.17 13.47
N ALA A 31 -1.16 8.79 14.64
CA ALA A 31 -1.82 8.40 15.87
C ALA A 31 -3.35 8.60 15.79
N GLU A 32 -3.79 9.72 15.21
CA GLU A 32 -5.21 9.99 14.94
C GLU A 32 -5.82 8.96 13.98
N ALA A 33 -5.11 8.62 12.89
CA ALA A 33 -5.55 7.58 11.95
C ALA A 33 -5.66 6.21 12.62
N LYS A 34 -4.69 5.84 13.49
CA LYS A 34 -4.73 4.60 14.28
C LYS A 34 -5.89 4.57 15.26
N TYR A 35 -6.24 5.71 15.86
CA TYR A 35 -7.40 5.82 16.74
C TYR A 35 -8.71 5.58 15.98
N ILE A 36 -8.85 6.17 14.78
CA ILE A 36 -10.06 6.04 13.95
C ILE A 36 -10.21 4.62 13.37
N LEU A 37 -9.13 4.04 12.84
CA LEU A 37 -9.17 2.75 12.14
C LEU A 37 -9.02 1.55 13.07
N GLY A 38 -8.53 1.78 14.29
CA GLY A 38 -8.19 0.73 15.24
C GLY A 38 -6.79 0.14 15.01
N PRO A 39 -6.21 -0.48 16.05
CA PRO A 39 -4.82 -0.94 16.04
C PRO A 39 -4.55 -2.10 15.08
N ALA A 40 -5.58 -2.86 14.69
CA ALA A 40 -5.43 -4.03 13.81
C ALA A 40 -5.23 -3.67 12.33
N VAL A 41 -5.65 -2.47 11.92
CA VAL A 41 -5.64 -2.07 10.50
C VAL A 41 -4.28 -1.51 10.07
N ILE A 42 -3.58 -0.81 10.97
CA ILE A 42 -2.27 -0.21 10.69
C ILE A 42 -1.23 -0.86 11.60
N SER A 43 -0.84 -2.09 11.25
CA SER A 43 0.27 -2.81 11.87
C SER A 43 1.37 -3.11 10.84
N SER A 44 2.53 -3.60 11.31
CA SER A 44 3.59 -4.11 10.44
C SER A 44 3.12 -5.22 9.51
N ASP A 45 2.11 -5.99 9.94
CA ASP A 45 1.65 -7.19 9.27
C ASP A 45 0.50 -6.88 8.27
N SER A 46 -0.04 -5.66 8.32
CA SER A 46 -1.14 -5.22 7.45
C SER A 46 -0.69 -4.83 6.03
N TYR A 47 0.62 -4.78 5.77
CA TYR A 47 1.16 -4.42 4.47
C TYR A 47 1.13 -5.61 3.50
N ASP A 48 0.68 -5.37 2.26
CA ASP A 48 0.77 -6.38 1.20
C ASP A 48 2.24 -6.58 0.82
N ARG A 49 2.72 -7.82 0.87
CA ARG A 49 4.09 -8.19 0.47
C ARG A 49 4.40 -7.90 -1.00
N ARG A 50 3.36 -7.78 -1.83
CA ARG A 50 3.49 -7.43 -3.25
C ARG A 50 3.67 -5.93 -3.46
N MET A 51 3.50 -5.11 -2.42
CA MET A 51 3.70 -3.67 -2.53
C MET A 51 5.17 -3.36 -2.71
N GLN A 52 5.49 -2.61 -3.76
CA GLN A 52 6.83 -2.09 -4.00
C GLN A 52 6.97 -0.67 -3.46
N ALA A 53 8.17 -0.32 -3.02
CA ALA A 53 8.49 1.05 -2.59
C ALA A 53 8.30 2.01 -3.77
N THR A 54 7.65 3.15 -3.51
CA THR A 54 7.42 4.19 -4.54
C THR A 54 8.57 5.20 -4.61
N ARG A 55 9.41 5.26 -3.58
CA ARG A 55 10.61 6.10 -3.53
C ARG A 55 11.79 5.23 -3.12
N PHE A 56 12.90 5.44 -3.83
CA PHE A 56 14.16 4.77 -3.58
C PHE A 56 15.20 5.83 -3.22
N TRP A 57 16.03 5.53 -2.23
CA TRP A 57 17.20 6.33 -1.91
C TRP A 57 18.41 5.52 -2.32
N SER A 58 19.11 5.97 -3.37
CA SER A 58 20.40 5.40 -3.77
C SER A 58 21.51 6.15 -3.06
N ASP A 59 22.35 5.42 -2.33
CA ASP A 59 23.60 5.99 -1.85
C ASP A 59 24.62 5.93 -3.00
N SER A 60 25.11 7.07 -3.47
CA SER A 60 26.12 7.13 -4.53
C SER A 60 27.54 6.78 -4.04
N SER A 61 27.69 6.38 -2.77
CA SER A 61 29.00 6.11 -2.15
C SER A 61 29.53 4.68 -2.34
N SER A 62 28.80 3.77 -2.97
CA SER A 62 29.29 2.41 -3.24
C SER A 62 29.51 2.20 -4.74
N GLU A 63 30.68 2.58 -5.23
CA GLU A 63 31.28 1.80 -6.32
C GLU A 63 31.65 0.44 -5.72
N ASP A 64 31.19 -0.65 -6.35
CA ASP A 64 31.51 -2.05 -6.04
C ASP A 64 30.61 -2.77 -5.00
N GLN A 65 29.49 -3.32 -5.45
CA GLN A 65 29.33 -4.78 -5.66
C GLN A 65 27.91 -5.06 -6.16
N GLY A 66 27.81 -5.78 -7.28
CA GLY A 66 26.54 -6.25 -7.81
C GLY A 66 25.84 -7.14 -6.81
N ASP A 67 24.78 -6.63 -6.22
CA ASP A 67 23.76 -7.44 -5.56
C ASP A 67 22.48 -7.26 -6.37
N ASP A 68 22.34 -8.11 -7.38
CA ASP A 68 21.07 -8.35 -8.04
C ASP A 68 20.08 -8.70 -6.93
N CYS A 69 19.16 -7.78 -6.62
CA CYS A 69 17.92 -8.11 -5.92
C CYS A 69 17.04 -8.96 -6.86
N GLU A 70 17.51 -10.16 -7.18
CA GLU A 70 16.79 -11.21 -7.86
C GLU A 70 15.83 -11.81 -6.84
N LEU A 71 14.61 -11.26 -6.78
CA LEU A 71 13.49 -11.90 -6.11
C LEU A 71 13.14 -13.18 -6.89
N GLU A 72 13.78 -14.29 -6.51
CA GLU A 72 13.43 -15.65 -6.94
C GLU A 72 11.93 -15.93 -6.66
N ASP A 73 11.14 -15.89 -7.73
CA ASP A 73 9.77 -16.36 -7.81
C ASP A 73 9.72 -17.87 -7.58
N THR A 74 9.65 -18.29 -6.30
CA THR A 74 9.37 -19.70 -5.96
C THR A 74 7.88 -20.02 -6.12
N ASN A 75 7.43 -20.09 -7.37
CA ASN A 75 6.17 -20.70 -7.75
C ASN A 75 6.38 -21.69 -8.90
N LYS A 76 6.74 -22.94 -8.56
CA LYS A 76 6.22 -24.12 -9.28
C LYS A 76 6.42 -25.45 -8.52
N ALA A 77 5.26 -26.06 -8.26
CA ALA A 77 4.97 -27.48 -8.36
C ALA A 77 5.42 -28.43 -7.23
N LYS A 78 4.47 -28.78 -6.34
CA LYS A 78 4.14 -30.19 -6.08
C LYS A 78 2.63 -30.41 -6.07
N ALA A 79 2.20 -31.27 -6.98
CA ALA A 79 0.84 -31.76 -7.11
C ALA A 79 0.54 -32.84 -6.03
N LYS A 80 -0.75 -32.87 -5.65
CA LYS A 80 -1.57 -34.03 -5.26
C LYS A 80 -0.99 -35.00 -4.23
N GLN A 81 -1.57 -34.95 -3.03
CA GLN A 81 -2.02 -36.18 -2.37
C GLN A 81 -3.38 -35.92 -1.69
N THR A 82 -4.39 -36.60 -2.21
CA THR A 82 -5.67 -36.92 -1.59
C THR A 82 -5.46 -37.64 -0.27
N GLU A 83 -6.19 -37.24 0.78
CA GLU A 83 -6.86 -38.18 1.68
C GLU A 83 -7.95 -37.46 2.48
N ALA A 84 -9.10 -38.12 2.55
CA ALA A 84 -10.32 -37.65 3.16
C ALA A 84 -10.26 -37.83 4.68
N ILE A 85 -10.63 -36.79 5.45
CA ILE A 85 -11.12 -36.97 6.81
C ILE A 85 -12.37 -36.10 7.00
N THR A 86 -13.48 -36.82 7.10
CA THR A 86 -14.81 -36.40 7.54
C THR A 86 -14.83 -36.12 9.05
N VAL A 87 -15.11 -34.88 9.46
CA VAL A 87 -15.90 -34.55 10.67
C VAL A 87 -16.26 -33.06 10.57
N SER A 88 -17.52 -32.73 10.30
CA SER A 88 -18.57 -32.55 11.31
C SER A 88 -18.45 -31.23 12.07
N THR A 89 -19.52 -30.44 11.94
CA THR A 89 -19.99 -29.35 12.82
C THR A 89 -19.23 -28.02 12.84
N LEU A 90 -19.77 -27.04 12.11
CA LEU A 90 -20.00 -25.71 12.69
C LEU A 90 -21.33 -25.14 12.18
N ARG A 91 -22.19 -24.88 13.17
CA ARG A 91 -23.57 -24.45 13.07
C ARG A 91 -23.72 -23.17 12.25
N GLN A 92 -24.57 -23.22 11.24
CA GLN A 92 -25.12 -22.04 10.59
C GLN A 92 -25.89 -21.22 11.64
N ARG A 93 -25.45 -19.99 11.85
CA ARG A 93 -26.10 -19.04 12.75
C ARG A 93 -27.38 -18.55 12.07
N LYS A 94 -28.51 -18.96 12.63
CA LYS A 94 -29.88 -18.57 12.27
C LYS A 94 -30.04 -17.05 12.38
N GLY A 95 -29.93 -16.35 11.26
CA GLY A 95 -30.30 -14.95 11.13
C GLY A 95 -31.82 -14.82 11.05
N ILE A 96 -32.41 -14.30 12.11
CA ILE A 96 -33.82 -13.89 12.20
C ILE A 96 -34.03 -12.78 11.18
N THR A 97 -34.90 -13.01 10.19
CA THR A 97 -35.55 -11.92 9.45
C THR A 97 -37.03 -12.24 9.37
N GLN A 98 -37.83 -11.57 10.21
CA GLN A 98 -39.25 -11.38 9.96
C GLN A 98 -39.37 -10.53 8.69
N VAL A 99 -39.91 -11.11 7.62
CA VAL A 99 -40.45 -10.34 6.50
C VAL A 99 -41.91 -10.71 6.33
N VAL A 100 -42.68 -9.64 6.35
CA VAL A 100 -44.13 -9.48 6.26
C VAL A 100 -44.75 -10.26 5.10
N GLN A 101 -45.82 -10.99 5.40
CA GLN A 101 -46.78 -11.51 4.44
C GLN A 101 -47.47 -10.37 3.67
N ARG A 102 -47.45 -10.39 2.34
CA ARG A 102 -48.60 -9.99 1.51
C ARG A 102 -48.68 -10.83 0.24
N ASN A 103 -49.91 -11.29 0.00
CA ASN A 103 -50.37 -12.16 -1.07
C ASN A 103 -50.57 -11.42 -2.40
N GLY A 104 -50.62 -12.18 -3.50
CA GLY A 104 -51.18 -11.79 -4.81
C GLY A 104 -50.26 -12.22 -5.96
N ALA A 105 -50.40 -13.42 -6.54
CA ALA A 105 -51.38 -13.85 -7.56
C ALA A 105 -50.78 -13.82 -8.98
N ASP A 106 -50.62 -15.03 -9.53
CA ASP A 106 -50.65 -15.50 -10.92
C ASP A 106 -50.22 -14.58 -12.08
N ASN A 107 -49.20 -15.01 -12.83
CA ASN A 107 -49.43 -15.36 -14.23
C ASN A 107 -48.34 -16.29 -14.81
N ASP A 108 -48.83 -17.30 -15.51
CA ASP A 108 -48.12 -18.35 -16.23
C ASP A 108 -47.66 -17.86 -17.61
N SER A 109 -46.48 -18.29 -18.09
CA SER A 109 -46.26 -18.76 -19.48
C SER A 109 -44.78 -18.93 -19.85
N ALA A 110 -44.43 -20.19 -20.15
CA ALA A 110 -43.65 -20.68 -21.29
C ALA A 110 -42.19 -20.20 -21.57
N LYS A 111 -41.27 -21.20 -21.54
CA LYS A 111 -39.94 -21.26 -22.21
C LYS A 111 -40.11 -21.60 -23.72
N PRO A 112 -39.06 -21.85 -24.57
CA PRO A 112 -37.59 -21.68 -24.47
C PRO A 112 -36.89 -21.03 -25.71
N ASN A 113 -35.56 -20.89 -25.61
CA ASN A 113 -34.53 -20.96 -26.69
C ASN A 113 -34.29 -19.74 -27.59
N GLU A 114 -33.07 -19.17 -27.55
CA GLU A 114 -32.03 -19.46 -28.55
C GLU A 114 -30.71 -18.72 -28.23
N GLU A 115 -29.62 -19.43 -28.51
CA GLU A 115 -28.23 -19.06 -28.31
C GLU A 115 -27.82 -17.89 -29.21
N LEU A 116 -27.06 -16.94 -28.66
CA LEU A 116 -26.09 -16.15 -29.43
C LEU A 116 -24.82 -16.02 -28.59
N GLU A 117 -23.96 -17.03 -28.70
CA GLU A 117 -22.55 -16.93 -28.34
C GLU A 117 -21.86 -15.99 -29.31
N VAL A 118 -21.60 -14.75 -28.87
CA VAL A 118 -20.63 -13.87 -29.53
C VAL A 118 -19.34 -13.92 -28.73
N ASP A 119 -18.37 -14.62 -29.31
CA ASP A 119 -16.99 -14.75 -28.85
C ASP A 119 -16.31 -13.37 -28.72
N HIS A 120 -16.26 -12.86 -27.49
CA HIS A 120 -15.50 -11.67 -27.10
C HIS A 120 -14.33 -12.03 -26.17
N SER A 121 -13.66 -13.15 -26.44
CA SER A 121 -12.68 -13.74 -25.49
C SER A 121 -11.27 -13.17 -25.59
N LYS A 122 -10.98 -12.20 -26.46
CA LYS A 122 -9.60 -11.69 -26.68
C LYS A 122 -9.31 -10.27 -26.18
N GLU A 123 -10.32 -9.51 -25.75
CA GLU A 123 -10.13 -8.10 -25.36
C GLU A 123 -10.14 -7.85 -23.83
N LYS A 124 -10.59 -8.83 -23.04
CA LYS A 124 -10.58 -8.73 -21.56
C LYS A 124 -9.19 -8.90 -20.93
N ASP A 125 -8.29 -9.65 -21.58
CA ASP A 125 -6.96 -9.94 -21.01
C ASP A 125 -5.96 -8.79 -21.14
N ARG A 126 -6.10 -7.92 -22.15
CA ARG A 126 -5.26 -6.72 -22.28
C ARG A 126 -5.59 -5.67 -21.20
N LYS A 127 -6.87 -5.43 -20.91
CA LYS A 127 -7.31 -4.49 -19.86
C LYS A 127 -7.01 -4.98 -18.44
N ALA A 128 -6.98 -6.29 -18.19
CA ALA A 128 -6.62 -6.85 -16.89
C ALA A 128 -5.12 -6.67 -16.58
N LYS A 129 -4.23 -6.89 -17.57
CA LYS A 129 -2.79 -6.68 -17.41
C LYS A 129 -2.38 -5.22 -17.30
N GLU A 130 -3.13 -4.31 -17.92
CA GLU A 130 -2.85 -2.87 -17.83
C GLU A 130 -3.31 -2.25 -16.49
N ARG A 131 -4.38 -2.80 -15.89
CA ARG A 131 -4.78 -2.47 -14.51
C ARG A 131 -3.77 -2.95 -13.46
N ALA A 132 -3.04 -4.02 -13.73
CA ALA A 132 -2.02 -4.55 -12.83
C ALA A 132 -0.75 -3.68 -12.74
N LYS A 133 -0.56 -2.70 -13.63
CA LYS A 133 0.62 -1.82 -13.65
C LYS A 133 0.38 -0.42 -13.10
N ARG A 134 -0.87 -0.08 -12.75
CA ARG A 134 -1.12 1.17 -12.03
C ARG A 134 -0.72 0.93 -10.60
N LEU A 135 0.42 1.49 -10.20
CA LEU A 135 0.87 1.55 -8.80
C LEU A 135 -0.32 1.98 -7.96
N ARG A 136 -0.92 1.02 -7.27
CA ARG A 136 -2.08 1.28 -6.42
C ARG A 136 -1.55 2.14 -5.27
N ASP A 137 -2.19 3.27 -5.03
CA ASP A 137 -1.81 4.11 -3.91
C ASP A 137 -1.89 3.26 -2.63
N PRO A 138 -0.77 3.14 -1.88
CA PRO A 138 -0.66 2.23 -0.74
C PRO A 138 -1.69 2.52 0.36
N LEU A 139 -2.24 3.74 0.42
CA LEU A 139 -3.30 4.09 1.36
C LEU A 139 -4.55 3.23 1.21
N TYR A 140 -4.89 2.81 -0.03
CA TYR A 140 -6.08 2.02 -0.30
C TYR A 140 -5.91 0.53 0.04
N MET A 141 -4.73 0.12 0.52
CA MET A 141 -4.54 -1.23 1.05
C MET A 141 -5.17 -1.40 2.43
N PHE A 142 -5.21 -0.33 3.23
CA PHE A 142 -5.73 -0.37 4.59
C PHE A 142 -7.25 -0.21 4.64
N THR A 143 -7.80 0.63 3.76
CA THR A 143 -9.23 0.94 3.73
C THR A 143 -9.68 1.32 2.33
N ALA A 144 -10.95 1.10 2.00
CA ALA A 144 -11.52 1.58 0.74
C ALA A 144 -11.56 3.12 0.66
N LEU A 145 -11.62 3.79 1.82
CA LEU A 145 -11.68 5.25 1.92
C LEU A 145 -10.76 5.72 3.06
N PRO A 146 -9.48 6.04 2.78
CA PRO A 146 -8.53 6.41 3.81
C PRO A 146 -8.95 7.69 4.53
N PRO A 147 -8.89 7.73 5.88
CA PRO A 147 -9.24 8.92 6.64
C PRO A 147 -8.28 10.06 6.28
N LYS A 148 -8.74 11.31 6.46
CA LYS A 148 -7.94 12.49 6.14
C LYS A 148 -6.60 12.48 6.89
N SER A 149 -6.61 12.14 8.18
CA SER A 149 -5.42 12.02 9.01
C SER A 149 -4.38 11.04 8.43
N LEU A 150 -4.80 9.92 7.83
CA LEU A 150 -3.85 8.99 7.22
C LEU A 150 -3.20 9.55 5.95
N ARG A 151 -3.98 10.28 5.13
CA ARG A 151 -3.46 11.01 3.95
C ARG A 151 -2.48 12.10 4.38
N ASP A 152 -2.87 12.91 5.37
CA ASP A 152 -2.03 13.99 5.90
C ASP A 152 -0.73 13.44 6.51
N ALA A 153 -0.78 12.30 7.20
CA ALA A 153 0.41 11.61 7.71
C ALA A 153 1.33 11.16 6.56
N GLN A 154 0.78 10.54 5.51
CA GLN A 154 1.55 10.13 4.34
C GLN A 154 2.25 11.32 3.68
N ASP A 155 1.56 12.45 3.52
CA ASP A 155 2.12 13.65 2.91
C ASP A 155 3.21 14.29 3.79
N CYS A 156 3.06 14.26 5.12
CA CYS A 156 4.13 14.67 6.03
C CYS A 156 5.37 13.78 5.86
N PHE A 157 5.23 12.46 5.79
CA PHE A 157 6.37 11.56 5.61
C PHE A 157 7.01 11.69 4.22
N LYS A 158 6.22 11.91 3.16
CA LYS A 158 6.76 12.24 1.83
C LYS A 158 7.62 13.52 1.88
N ARG A 159 7.15 14.55 2.61
CA ARG A 159 7.91 15.78 2.80
C ARG A 159 9.20 15.54 3.59
N VAL A 160 9.17 14.72 4.64
CA VAL A 160 10.37 14.32 5.39
C VAL A 160 11.41 13.69 4.47
N VAL A 161 11.02 12.75 3.62
CA VAL A 161 11.94 12.12 2.65
C VAL A 161 12.54 13.16 1.71
N SER A 162 11.73 14.08 1.19
CA SER A 162 12.23 15.16 0.32
C SER A 162 13.12 16.17 1.05
N LEU A 163 12.91 16.42 2.35
CA LEU A 163 13.82 17.23 3.15
C LEU A 163 15.15 16.51 3.37
N LEU A 164 15.13 15.20 3.62
CA LEU A 164 16.35 14.39 3.78
C LEU A 164 17.19 14.34 2.51
N GLU A 165 16.58 14.32 1.33
CA GLU A 165 17.29 14.46 0.05
C GLU A 165 18.08 15.77 0.00
N ASN A 166 17.48 16.88 0.46
CA ASN A 166 18.15 18.19 0.50
C ASN A 166 19.26 18.29 1.56
N PHE A 167 19.19 17.51 2.65
CA PHE A 167 20.22 17.47 3.69
C PHE A 167 21.57 16.90 3.20
N ARG A 168 21.55 16.11 2.12
CA ARG A 168 22.73 15.40 1.65
C ARG A 168 23.72 16.31 0.92
N GLU A 169 23.24 17.24 0.11
CA GLU A 169 24.10 18.06 -0.75
C GLU A 169 25.15 18.89 0.01
N PRO A 170 24.83 19.55 1.15
CA PRO A 170 25.82 20.32 1.90
C PRO A 170 26.95 19.46 2.49
N LEU A 171 26.67 18.20 2.85
CA LEU A 171 27.66 17.30 3.45
C LEU A 171 28.66 16.77 2.43
N GLU A 172 28.24 16.54 1.19
CA GLU A 172 29.15 16.10 0.11
C GLU A 172 30.13 17.21 -0.30
N GLN A 173 29.73 18.47 -0.19
CA GLN A 173 30.62 19.61 -0.48
C GLN A 173 31.73 19.74 0.58
N LEU A 174 31.41 19.50 1.86
CA LEU A 174 32.38 19.49 2.96
C LEU A 174 33.42 18.36 2.84
N SER A 175 33.03 17.21 2.29
CA SER A 175 33.94 16.06 2.09
C SER A 175 34.94 16.30 0.96
N LYS A 176 34.56 17.04 -0.09
CA LYS A 176 35.42 17.30 -1.28
C LYS A 176 36.45 18.40 -1.06
N GLU A 177 36.28 19.26 -0.06
CA GLU A 177 37.19 20.38 0.24
C GLU A 177 38.22 20.08 1.35
N SER A 178 38.18 18.90 1.96
CA SER A 178 39.16 18.45 2.97
C SER A 178 40.19 17.48 2.39
#